data_AF-A0A484HF97-F1
#
_entry.id   AF-A0A484HF97-F1
#
_cell.length_a   1.000
_cell.length_b   1.000
_cell.length_c   1.000
_cell.angle_alpha   90.00
_cell.angle_beta   90.00
_cell.angle_gamma   90.00
#
_symmetry.space_group_name_H-M   'P 1'
#
loop_
_entity.id
_entity.type
_entity.pdbx_description
1 polymer ?
#
loop_
_entity_poly.entity_id
_entity_poly.type
_entity_poly.pdbx_seq_one_letter_code
_entity_poly.pdbx_strand_id
1 'polypeptide(L)' 'MRITLSIPDPVAHRFQAAVPPRQRSRLVTRLIESELKKRDSSLAAACRAANRDETLVFEIDEWQSFDDGIEE' A
#
# COMPACT_ATOMS: atom_id res chain seq x y z
N MET A 1 15.85 9.06 6.39
CA MET A 1 15.13 10.19 5.76
C MET A 1 14.41 10.99 6.85
N ARG A 2 14.36 12.33 6.75
CA ARG A 2 13.60 13.19 7.67
C ARG A 2 12.45 13.84 6.90
N ILE A 3 11.25 13.78 7.46
CA ILE A 3 10.02 14.34 6.88
C ILE A 3 9.39 15.27 7.90
N THR A 4 8.88 16.40 7.45
CA THR A 4 8.05 17.31 8.25
C THR A 4 6.61 17.16 7.80
N LEU A 5 5.68 17.04 8.75
CA LEU A 5 4.25 16.86 8.49
C LEU A 5 3.47 17.96 9.20
N SER A 6 2.54 18.57 8.48
CA SER A 6 1.56 19.50 9.04
C SER A 6 0.31 18.73 9.45
N ILE A 7 -0.12 18.90 10.70
CA ILE A 7 -1.36 18.34 11.24
C ILE A 7 -2.09 19.44 12.02
N PRO A 8 -3.42 19.36 12.17
CA PRO A 8 -4.17 20.36 12.95
C PRO A 8 -3.66 20.46 14.39
N ASP A 9 -3.57 21.67 14.92
CA ASP A 9 -3.08 21.95 16.28
C ASP A 9 -3.76 21.09 17.37
N PRO A 10 -5.10 20.87 17.35
CA PRO A 10 -5.74 20.01 18.35
C PRO A 10 -5.19 18.58 18.35
N VAL A 11 -4.79 18.06 17.19
CA VAL A 11 -4.18 16.73 17.05
C VAL A 11 -2.73 16.76 17.51
N ALA A 12 -1.98 17.80 17.14
CA ALA A 12 -0.60 17.98 17.57
C ALA A 12 -0.47 18.05 19.09
N HIS A 13 -1.32 18.84 19.76
CA HIS A 13 -1.31 18.95 21.22
C HIS A 13 -1.61 17.62 21.90
N ARG A 14 -2.64 16.89 21.44
CA ARG A 14 -2.97 15.57 21.97
C ARG A 14 -1.84 14.57 21.77
N PHE A 15 -1.24 14.55 20.58
CA PHE A 15 -0.11 13.68 20.27
C PHE A 15 1.09 13.98 21.17
N GLN A 16 1.44 15.26 21.35
CA GLN A 16 2.56 15.66 22.18
C GLN A 16 2.36 15.35 23.66
N ALA A 17 1.13 15.51 24.16
CA ALA A 17 0.76 15.20 25.54
C ALA A 17 0.74 13.69 25.82
N ALA A 18 0.21 12.89 24.88
CA ALA A 18 0.07 11.45 25.06
C ALA A 18 1.37 10.67 24.77
N VAL A 19 2.24 11.19 23.91
CA VAL A 19 3.42 10.45 23.43
C VAL A 19 4.71 11.12 23.88
N PRO A 20 5.52 10.43 24.71
CA PRO A 20 6.76 10.97 25.24
C PRO A 20 7.73 11.44 24.14
N PRO A 21 8.55 12.47 24.42
CA PRO A 21 9.68 12.82 23.57
C PRO A 21 10.52 11.59 23.21
N ARG A 22 11.11 11.56 22.01
CA ARG A 22 11.88 10.44 21.44
C ARG A 22 11.09 9.17 21.08
N GLN A 23 9.83 9.03 21.52
CA GLN A 23 8.95 7.94 21.08
C GLN A 23 7.99 8.35 19.95
N ARG A 24 7.83 9.65 19.73
CA ARG A 24 6.95 10.25 18.73
C ARG A 24 7.19 9.73 17.32
N SER A 25 8.44 9.81 16.84
CA SER A 25 8.79 9.31 15.50
C SER A 25 8.54 7.81 15.38
N ARG A 26 8.86 7.02 16.42
CA ARG A 26 8.59 5.58 16.44
C ARG A 26 7.10 5.27 16.29
N LEU A 27 6.23 6.02 16.98
CA LEU A 27 4.78 5.83 16.84
C LEU A 27 4.32 6.14 15.41
N VAL A 28 4.74 7.29 14.88
CA VAL A 28 4.36 7.70 13.51
C VAL A 28 4.84 6.69 12.48
N THR A 29 6.08 6.19 12.59
CA THR A 29 6.61 5.13 11.71
C THR A 29 5.73 3.88 11.75
N ARG A 30 5.38 3.38 12.94
CA ARG A 30 4.51 2.19 13.07
C ARG A 30 3.12 2.39 12.48
N LEU A 31 2.56 3.59 12.64
CA LEU A 31 1.26 3.91 12.03
C LEU A 31 1.34 3.95 10.51
N ILE A 32 2.41 4.51 9.94
CA ILE A 32 2.66 4.52 8.50
C ILE A 32 2.83 3.08 7.98
N GLU A 33 3.68 2.27 8.61
CA GLU A 33 3.90 0.86 8.25
C GLU A 33 2.60 0.06 8.29
N SER A 34 1.79 0.24 9.34
CA SER A 34 0.50 -0.42 9.45
C SER A 34 -0.45 -0.02 8.32
N GLU A 35 -0.47 1.24 7.93
CA GLU A 35 -1.37 1.72 6.89
C GLU A 35 -0.93 1.27 5.50
N LEU A 36 0.38 1.30 5.22
CA LEU A 36 0.95 0.74 3.99
C LEU A 36 0.62 -0.74 3.87
N LYS A 37 0.84 -1.52 4.93
CA LYS A 37 0.52 -2.96 4.95
C LYS A 37 -0.95 -3.24 4.64
N LYS A 38 -1.88 -2.42 5.14
CA LYS A 38 -3.31 -2.57 4.83
C LYS A 38 -3.58 -2.32 3.34
N ARG A 39 -3.00 -1.26 2.77
CA ARG A 39 -3.14 -0.94 1.34
C ARG A 39 -2.58 -2.05 0.47
N ASP A 40 -1.39 -2.54 0.80
CA ASP A 40 -0.75 -3.65 0.08
C ASP A 40 -1.58 -4.92 0.17
N SER A 41 -2.15 -5.22 1.35
CA SER A 41 -3.02 -6.39 1.54
C SER A 41 -4.30 -6.27 0.73
N SER A 42 -4.89 -5.07 0.67
CA SER A 42 -6.08 -4.79 -0.14
C SER A 42 -5.79 -4.97 -1.62
N LEU A 43 -4.67 -4.43 -2.11
CA LEU A 43 -4.23 -4.58 -3.49
C LEU A 43 -3.99 -6.06 -3.82
N ALA A 44 -3.25 -6.78 -2.98
CA ALA A 44 -2.99 -8.20 -3.17
C ALA A 44 -4.28 -9.04 -3.17
N ALA A 45 -5.29 -8.66 -2.37
CA ALA A 45 -6.59 -9.32 -2.40
C ALA A 45 -7.34 -9.07 -3.71
N ALA A 46 -7.33 -7.83 -4.21
CA ALA A 46 -7.91 -7.49 -5.51
C ALA A 46 -7.23 -8.26 -6.66
N CYS A 47 -5.89 -8.31 -6.69
CA CYS A 47 -5.16 -9.10 -7.68
C CYS A 47 -5.51 -10.59 -7.60
N ARG A 48 -5.59 -11.17 -6.40
CA ARG A 48 -6.01 -12.58 -6.25
C ARG A 48 -7.44 -12.84 -6.71
N ALA A 49 -8.34 -11.87 -6.55
CA ALA A 49 -9.70 -11.98 -7.04
C ALA A 49 -9.72 -11.93 -8.58
N ALA A 50 -9.02 -10.96 -9.19
CA ALA A 50 -8.89 -10.85 -10.63
C ALA A 50 -8.27 -12.11 -11.25
N ASN A 51 -7.18 -12.64 -10.68
CA ASN A 51 -6.54 -13.85 -11.18
C ASN A 51 -7.37 -15.13 -11.02
N ARG A 52 -8.47 -15.09 -10.26
CA ARG A 52 -9.42 -16.21 -10.12
C ARG A 52 -10.66 -16.04 -10.98
N ASP A 53 -10.81 -14.90 -11.63
CA ASP A 53 -11.90 -14.67 -12.56
C ASP A 53 -11.60 -15.41 -13.86
N GLU A 54 -12.32 -16.52 -14.09
CA GLU A 54 -12.11 -17.39 -15.24
C GLU A 54 -12.34 -16.68 -16.58
N THR A 55 -13.22 -15.67 -16.61
CA THR A 55 -13.49 -14.89 -17.83
C THR A 55 -12.29 -14.01 -18.15
N LEU A 56 -11.77 -13.32 -17.13
CA LEU A 56 -10.57 -12.48 -17.29
C LEU A 56 -9.33 -13.33 -17.62
N VAL A 57 -9.18 -14.50 -17.02
CA VAL A 57 -8.08 -15.43 -17.32
C VAL A 57 -8.14 -15.89 -18.77
N PHE A 58 -9.32 -16.26 -19.26
CA PHE A 58 -9.50 -16.64 -20.66
C PHE A 58 -9.12 -15.50 -21.62
N GLU A 59 -9.59 -14.28 -21.35
CA GLU A 59 -9.20 -13.11 -22.15
C GLU A 59 -7.67 -12.92 -22.12
N ILE A 60 -7.04 -12.95 -20.95
CA ILE A 60 -5.58 -12.81 -20.83
C ILE A 60 -4.84 -13.88 -21.64
N ASP A 61 -5.27 -15.14 -21.57
CA ASP A 61 -4.67 -16.23 -22.34
C ASP A 61 -4.81 -16.00 -23.86
N GLU A 62 -5.95 -15.49 -24.31
CA GLU A 62 -6.13 -15.07 -25.71
C GLU A 62 -5.16 -13.95 -26.09
N TRP A 63 -5.01 -12.92 -25.26
CA TRP A 63 -4.05 -11.83 -25.49
C TRP A 63 -2.59 -12.32 -25.49
N GLN A 64 -2.24 -13.27 -24.61
CA GLN A 64 -0.89 -13.85 -24.52
C GLN A 64 -0.59 -14.88 -25.62
N SER A 65 -1.61 -15.38 -26.32
CA SER A 65 -1.43 -16.32 -27.42
C SER A 65 -0.87 -15.69 -28.70
N PHE A 66 -0.76 -14.35 -28.73
CA PHE A 66 -0.18 -13.62 -29.84
C PHE A 66 1.33 -13.85 -29.89
N ASP A 67 1.81 -14.45 -30.99
CA ASP A 67 3.23 -14.50 -31.31
C ASP A 67 3.65 -13.14 -31.88
N ASP A 68 4.52 -12.42 -31.17
CA ASP A 68 4.99 -11.10 -31.56
C ASP A 68 6.07 -11.15 -32.66
N GLY A 69 6.50 -12.35 -33.07
CA GLY A 69 7.43 -12.57 -34.17
C GLY A 69 8.84 -12.04 -33.87
N ILE A 70 9.19 -11.81 -32.60
CA ILE A 70 10.54 -11.41 -32.19
C ILE A 70 11.35 -12.68 -31.90
N GLU A 71 12.28 -13.01 -32.80
CA GLU A 71 13.31 -14.03 -32.55
C GLU A 71 14.42 -13.45 -31.65
N GLU A 72 14.83 -14.21 -30.61
CA GLU A 72 15.85 -13.83 -29.62
C GLU A 72 17.29 -13.93 -30.17
#